data_AF-W7TCY1-F1
#
_entry.id   AF-W7TCY1-F1
#
_cell.length_a   1.000
_cell.length_b   1.000
_cell.length_c   1.000
_cell.angle_alpha   90.00
_cell.angle_beta   90.00
_cell.angle_gamma   90.00
#
_symmetry.space_group_name_H-M   'P 1'
#
loop_
_entity.id
_entity.type
_entity.pdbx_description
1 polymer ?
#
loop_
_entity_poly.entity_id
_entity_poly.type
_entity_poly.pdbx_seq_one_letter_code
_entity_poly.pdbx_strand_id
1 'polypeptide(L)'
;HILSLSFLIQTVKDPSIALAAIDAFLDYARTYLRGMSAEDYAANVSALVDAKLEKPKNYAEQGNRYWNEIGKGAYLFDRAEREAAEAKTISKEELIEFLGACVGRREGGGRAGGRAGGSWWWSSTVRATRFPPWR
;
A
#
# COMPACT_ATOMS: atom_id res chain seq x y z
N HIS A 1 -5.61 1.51 10.16
CA HIS A 1 -5.84 1.77 8.71
C HIS A 1 -4.67 1.26 7.90
N ILE A 2 -4.75 0.05 7.35
CA ILE A 2 -3.79 -0.44 6.35
C ILE A 2 -4.40 -0.10 4.98
N LEU A 3 -3.73 0.77 4.23
CA LEU A 3 -4.33 1.42 3.05
C LEU A 3 -4.23 0.57 1.77
N SER A 4 -3.20 -0.28 1.63
CA SER A 4 -3.09 -1.32 0.60
C SER A 4 -1.70 -1.97 0.68
N LEU A 5 -1.54 -3.16 0.09
CA LEU A 5 -0.25 -3.71 -0.28
C LEU A 5 -0.04 -3.41 -1.77
N SER A 6 1.03 -2.69 -2.12
CA SER A 6 1.36 -2.35 -3.50
C SER A 6 2.80 -2.75 -3.80
N PHE A 7 3.02 -3.33 -4.98
CA PHE A 7 4.34 -3.69 -5.48
C PHE A 7 4.72 -2.77 -6.64
N LEU A 8 5.93 -2.23 -6.61
CA LEU A 8 6.52 -1.49 -7.72
C LEU A 8 7.69 -2.30 -8.28
N ILE A 9 7.54 -2.81 -9.50
CA ILE A 9 8.57 -3.62 -10.17
C ILE A 9 8.98 -2.92 -11.45
N GLN A 10 10.29 -2.76 -11.63
CA GLN A 10 10.89 -2.38 -12.90
C GLN A 10 11.60 -3.61 -13.47
N THR A 11 11.20 -4.03 -14.66
CA THR A 11 11.77 -5.20 -15.35
C THR A 11 11.93 -4.92 -16.83
N VAL A 12 12.95 -5.54 -17.43
CA VAL A 12 13.15 -5.57 -18.88
C VAL A 12 12.33 -6.70 -19.53
N LYS A 13 11.87 -7.66 -18.73
CA LYS A 13 11.05 -8.80 -19.17
C LYS A 13 9.58 -8.42 -19.28
N ASP A 14 8.80 -9.30 -19.91
CA ASP A 14 7.37 -9.11 -20.06
C ASP A 14 6.66 -8.94 -18.69
N PRO A 15 5.72 -7.97 -18.55
CA PRO A 15 4.98 -7.73 -17.32
C PRO A 15 4.25 -8.95 -16.77
N SER A 16 3.82 -9.90 -17.61
CA SER A 16 3.16 -11.13 -17.15
C SER A 16 4.06 -12.01 -16.29
N ILE A 17 5.37 -12.01 -16.56
CA ILE A 17 6.35 -12.75 -15.77
C ILE A 17 6.52 -12.11 -14.39
N ALA A 18 6.53 -10.77 -14.33
CA ALA A 18 6.59 -10.05 -13.06
C ALA A 18 5.32 -10.29 -12.22
N LEU A 19 4.15 -10.31 -12.85
CA LEU A 19 2.90 -10.62 -12.18
C LEU A 19 2.89 -12.06 -11.63
N ALA A 20 3.31 -13.03 -12.43
CA ALA A 20 3.42 -14.43 -11.98
C ALA A 20 4.42 -14.58 -10.82
N ALA A 21 5.51 -13.81 -10.82
CA ALA A 21 6.45 -13.78 -9.71
C ALA A 21 5.84 -13.18 -8.43
N ILE A 22 5.01 -12.14 -8.54
CA ILE A 22 4.26 -11.59 -7.40
C ILE A 22 3.29 -12.64 -6.85
N ASP A 23 2.53 -13.32 -7.71
CA ASP A 23 1.60 -14.38 -7.28
C ASP A 23 2.35 -15.49 -6.53
N ALA A 24 3.49 -15.96 -7.08
CA ALA A 24 4.34 -16.96 -6.42
C ALA A 24 4.93 -16.47 -5.09
N PHE A 25 5.32 -15.19 -5.01
CA PHE A 25 5.81 -14.58 -3.77
C PHE A 25 4.72 -14.52 -2.70
N LEU A 26 3.48 -14.18 -3.06
CA LEU A 26 2.37 -14.11 -2.11
C LEU A 26 2.03 -15.49 -1.54
N ASP A 27 2.05 -16.54 -2.35
CA ASP A 27 1.86 -17.92 -1.87
C ASP A 27 3.01 -18.40 -0.99
N TYR A 28 4.25 -18.04 -1.34
CA TYR A 28 5.40 -18.26 -0.48
C TYR A 28 5.25 -17.54 0.87
N ALA A 29 4.88 -16.27 0.87
CA ALA A 29 4.72 -15.46 2.07
C ALA A 29 3.64 -16.03 3.00
N ARG A 30 2.52 -16.52 2.45
CA ARG A 30 1.49 -17.21 3.24
C ARG A 30 2.02 -18.48 3.91
N THR A 31 2.77 -19.28 3.16
CA THR A 31 3.36 -20.52 3.67
C THR A 31 4.39 -20.23 4.77
N TYR A 32 5.22 -19.22 4.54
CA TYR A 32 6.20 -18.74 5.51
C TYR A 32 5.54 -18.27 6.82
N LEU A 33 4.49 -17.46 6.73
CA LEU A 33 3.73 -17.00 7.90
C LEU A 33 3.03 -18.14 8.65
N ARG A 34 2.51 -19.14 7.94
CA ARG A 34 1.92 -20.34 8.57
C ARG A 34 2.96 -21.16 9.33
N GLY A 35 4.18 -21.26 8.79
CA GLY A 35 5.29 -21.98 9.41
C GLY A 35 6.01 -21.20 10.53
N MET A 36 5.71 -19.90 10.70
CA MET A 36 6.31 -19.06 11.73
C MET A 36 5.76 -19.38 13.11
N SER A 37 6.67 -19.50 14.09
CA SER A 37 6.33 -19.69 15.50
C SER A 37 5.57 -18.48 16.07
N ALA A 38 4.90 -18.66 17.21
CA ALA A 38 4.24 -17.54 17.89
C ALA A 38 5.27 -16.57 18.48
N GLU A 39 6.42 -17.08 18.92
CA GLU A 39 7.53 -16.28 19.46
C GLU A 39 8.14 -15.38 18.38
N ASP A 40 8.42 -15.92 17.18
CA ASP A 40 8.97 -15.13 16.07
C ASP A 40 7.99 -14.06 15.58
N TYR A 41 6.69 -14.40 15.56
CA TYR A 41 5.66 -13.43 15.20
C TYR A 41 5.61 -12.28 16.22
N ALA A 42 5.62 -12.61 17.52
CA ALA A 42 5.65 -11.61 18.58
C ALA A 42 6.91 -10.72 18.49
N ALA A 43 8.07 -11.30 18.16
CA ALA A 43 9.31 -10.54 17.95
C ALA A 43 9.22 -9.58 16.75
N ASN A 44 8.58 -10.00 15.65
CA ASN A 44 8.34 -9.13 14.50
C ASN A 44 7.37 -7.99 14.84
N VAL A 45 6.31 -8.27 15.61
CA VAL A 45 5.38 -7.24 16.10
C VAL A 45 6.08 -6.25 17.03
N SER A 46 6.93 -6.72 17.96
CA SER A 46 7.69 -5.83 18.83
C SER A 46 8.67 -4.95 18.04
N ALA A 47 9.39 -5.52 17.07
CA ALA A 47 10.28 -4.75 16.20
C ALA A 47 9.54 -3.68 15.39
N LEU A 48 8.33 -3.98 14.90
CA LEU A 48 7.47 -3.02 14.21
C LEU A 48 7.01 -1.89 15.14
N VAL A 49 6.61 -2.23 16.36
CA VAL A 49 6.21 -1.26 17.40
C VAL A 49 7.37 -0.33 17.74
N ASP A 50 8.56 -0.88 17.95
CA ASP A 50 9.76 -0.10 18.28
C ASP A 50 10.14 0.85 17.13
N ALA A 51 10.08 0.36 15.88
CA ALA A 51 10.30 1.19 14.70
C ALA A 51 9.27 2.32 14.56
N LYS A 52 8.01 2.07 14.94
CA LYS A 52 6.93 3.08 14.91
C LYS A 52 7.11 4.14 15.99
N LEU A 53 7.57 3.74 17.18
CA LEU A 53 7.79 4.63 18.32
C LEU A 53 9.18 5.28 18.31
N GLU A 54 10.01 5.00 17.31
CA GLU A 54 11.33 5.61 17.17
C GLU A 54 11.21 7.13 17.09
N LYS A 55 11.90 7.80 18.02
CA LYS A 55 11.95 9.26 18.08
C LYS A 55 12.68 9.80 16.85
N PRO A 56 12.22 10.91 16.26
CA PRO A 56 12.87 11.52 15.12
C PRO A 56 14.31 11.91 15.49
N LYS A 57 15.25 11.63 14.58
CA LYS A 57 16.69 11.84 14.83
C LYS A 57 17.08 13.31 14.72
N ASN A 58 16.26 14.13 14.06
CA ASN A 58 16.49 15.55 13.87
C ASN A 58 15.17 16.32 13.72
N TYR A 59 15.25 17.66 13.82
CA TYR A 59 14.09 18.55 13.70
C TYR A 59 13.41 18.49 12.33
N ALA A 60 14.14 18.22 11.25
CA ALA A 60 13.56 18.14 9.92
C ALA A 60 12.64 16.91 9.79
N GLU A 61 13.03 15.78 10.37
CA GLU A 61 12.22 14.57 10.42
C GLU A 61 10.95 14.80 11.25
N GLN A 62 11.09 15.44 12.42
CA GLN A 62 9.93 15.81 13.25
C GLN A 62 8.99 16.77 12.52
N GLY A 63 9.55 17.80 11.86
CA GLY A 63 8.80 18.76 11.05
C GLY A 63 8.02 18.06 9.94
N ASN A 64 8.66 17.15 9.19
CA ASN A 64 8.01 16.37 8.15
C ASN A 64 6.86 15.49 8.68
N ARG A 65 7.02 14.87 9.85
CA ARG A 65 5.93 14.10 10.48
C ARG A 65 4.68 14.97 10.72
N TYR A 66 4.85 16.16 11.28
CA TYR A 66 3.74 17.10 11.49
C TYR A 66 3.17 17.65 10.19
N TRP A 67 4.03 18.01 9.25
CA TRP A 67 3.60 18.54 7.95
C TRP A 67 2.79 17.54 7.15
N ASN A 68 3.11 16.25 7.25
CA ASN A 68 2.33 15.18 6.64
C ASN A 68 0.90 15.10 7.21
N GLU A 69 0.72 15.27 8.51
CA GLU A 69 -0.62 15.25 9.13
C GLU A 69 -1.43 16.50 8.78
N ILE A 70 -0.76 17.66 8.72
CA ILE A 70 -1.37 18.93 8.30
C ILE A 70 -1.78 18.84 6.82
N GLY A 71 -0.90 18.36 5.94
CA GLY A 71 -1.18 18.22 4.51
C GLY A 71 -2.31 17.24 4.19
N LYS A 72 -2.51 16.22 5.04
CA LYS A 72 -3.64 15.28 4.96
C LYS A 72 -4.93 15.82 5.59
N GLY A 73 -4.86 16.90 6.37
CA GLY A 73 -5.99 17.43 7.14
C GLY A 73 -6.47 16.52 8.28
N ALA A 74 -5.68 15.50 8.65
CA ALA A 74 -6.05 14.54 9.69
C ALA A 74 -5.72 15.05 11.10
N TYR A 75 -4.66 15.87 11.22
CA TYR A 75 -4.20 16.45 12.48
C TYR A 75 -3.97 15.43 13.62
N LEU A 76 -3.64 14.18 13.27
CA LEU A 76 -3.37 13.10 14.22
C LEU A 76 -1.88 13.07 14.55
N PHE A 77 -1.45 13.94 15.46
CA PHE A 77 -0.04 14.04 15.83
C PHE A 77 0.45 12.89 16.72
N ASP A 78 -0.45 12.15 17.35
CA ASP A 78 -0.23 10.93 18.14
C ASP A 78 -0.44 9.65 17.30
N ARG A 79 -0.36 9.75 15.97
CA ARG A 79 -0.59 8.63 15.05
C ARG A 79 0.36 7.47 15.31
N ALA A 80 1.63 7.75 15.63
CA ALA A 80 2.63 6.71 15.86
C ALA A 80 2.24 5.82 17.05
N GLU A 81 1.79 6.43 18.14
CA GLU A 81 1.34 5.74 19.35
C GLU A 81 0.07 4.93 19.08
N ARG A 82 -0.89 5.50 18.35
CA ARG A 82 -2.13 4.81 17.98
C ARG A 82 -1.86 3.62 17.07
N GLU A 83 -1.05 3.80 16.02
CA GLU A 83 -0.70 2.72 15.09
C GLU A 83 0.10 1.62 15.80
N ALA A 84 0.98 1.97 16.75
CA ALA A 84 1.71 1.00 17.56
C ALA A 84 0.80 0.22 18.53
N ALA A 85 -0.25 0.85 19.07
CA ALA A 85 -1.23 0.16 19.91
C ALA A 85 -2.06 -0.83 19.09
N GLU A 86 -2.54 -0.40 17.92
CA GLU A 86 -3.29 -1.27 16.98
C GLU A 86 -2.41 -2.39 16.41
N ALA A 87 -1.12 -2.16 16.18
CA ALA A 87 -0.22 -3.21 15.68
C ALA A 87 -0.11 -4.41 16.63
N LYS A 88 -0.31 -4.20 17.94
CA LYS A 88 -0.25 -5.27 18.95
C LYS A 88 -1.52 -6.12 19.02
N THR A 89 -2.64 -5.63 18.50
CA THR A 89 -3.92 -6.34 18.54
C THR A 89 -4.10 -7.28 17.34
N ILE A 90 -3.37 -7.03 16.25
CA ILE A 90 -3.44 -7.82 15.02
C ILE A 90 -2.88 -9.22 15.27
N SER A 91 -3.68 -10.23 14.98
CA SER A 91 -3.29 -11.64 15.05
C SER A 91 -2.59 -12.11 13.77
N LYS A 92 -1.84 -13.20 13.89
CA LYS A 92 -1.17 -13.85 12.75
C LYS A 92 -2.20 -14.34 11.72
N GLU A 93 -3.32 -14.84 12.20
CA GLU A 93 -4.42 -15.38 11.39
C GLU A 93 -5.07 -14.28 10.55
N GLU A 94 -5.35 -13.11 11.14
CA GLU A 94 -5.88 -11.94 10.43
C GLU A 94 -4.91 -11.44 9.35
N LEU A 95 -3.60 -11.48 9.62
CA LEU A 95 -2.59 -11.11 8.62
C LEU A 95 -2.58 -12.08 7.43
N ILE A 96 -2.71 -13.38 7.69
CA ILE A 96 -2.79 -14.40 6.63
C ILE A 96 -4.08 -14.22 5.82
N GLU A 97 -5.20 -13.92 6.48
CA GLU A 97 -6.47 -13.62 5.82
C GLU A 97 -6.38 -12.37 4.93
N PHE A 98 -5.73 -11.31 5.42
CA PHE A 98 -5.48 -10.09 4.65
C PHE A 98 -4.69 -10.38 3.37
N LEU A 99 -3.59 -11.15 3.46
CA LEU A 99 -2.84 -11.60 2.28
C LEU A 99 -3.68 -12.50 1.37
N GLY A 100 -4.61 -13.27 1.93
CA GLY A 100 -5.70 -13.99 1.25
C GLY A 100 -6.50 -13.09 0.33
N ALA A 101 -7.10 -12.05 0.91
CA ALA A 101 -7.98 -11.10 0.24
C ALA A 101 -7.28 -10.30 -0.87
N CYS A 102 -5.98 -10.00 -0.72
CA CYS A 102 -5.21 -9.26 -1.72
C CYS A 102 -5.12 -9.96 -3.09
N VAL A 103 -5.21 -11.29 -3.14
CA VAL A 103 -5.09 -12.08 -4.39
C VAL A 103 -6.44 -12.20 -5.13
N GLY A 104 -7.56 -11.96 -4.46
CA GLY A 104 -8.90 -12.23 -4.97
C GLY A 104 -9.50 -11.18 -5.91
N ARG A 105 -8.92 -9.97 -6.00
CA ARG A 105 -9.53 -8.86 -6.76
C ARG A 105 -8.95 -8.74 -8.17
N ARG A 106 -9.16 -9.77 -8.99
CA ARG A 106 -8.96 -9.66 -10.45
C ARG A 106 -10.21 -9.03 -11.05
N GLU A 107 -10.23 -7.70 -11.22
CA GLU A 107 -11.19 -7.09 -12.13
C GLU A 107 -10.93 -7.66 -13.54
N GLY A 108 -11.86 -8.48 -14.00
CA GLY A 108 -11.90 -8.95 -15.37
C GLY A 108 -12.15 -7.79 -16.33
N GLY A 109 -11.07 -7.12 -16.74
CA GLY A 109 -11.07 -6.20 -17.87
C GLY A 109 -11.04 -6.94 -19.20
N GLY A 110 -11.99 -7.85 -19.42
CA GLY A 110 -12.22 -8.42 -20.75
C GLY A 110 -12.87 -7.37 -21.64
N ARG A 111 -12.10 -6.72 -22.51
CA ARG A 111 -12.64 -6.04 -23.70
C ARG A 111 -12.09 -6.70 -24.95
N ALA A 112 -12.62 -7.87 -25.25
CA ALA A 112 -12.62 -8.40 -26.61
C ALA A 112 -13.71 -7.65 -27.40
N GLY A 113 -13.32 -6.94 -28.46
CA GLY A 113 -14.27 -6.28 -29.35
C GLY A 113 -13.62 -5.47 -30.46
N GLY A 114 -13.31 -6.12 -31.59
CA GLY A 114 -13.44 -5.50 -32.91
C GLY A 114 -12.22 -4.80 -33.51
N ARG A 115 -11.68 -5.40 -34.58
CA ARG A 115 -10.79 -4.80 -35.59
C ARG A 115 -11.38 -3.52 -36.18
N ALA A 116 -10.58 -2.47 -36.30
CA ALA A 116 -10.38 -1.69 -37.53
C ALA A 116 -9.23 -0.68 -37.30
N GLY A 117 -8.40 -0.51 -38.32
CA GLY A 117 -7.17 0.29 -38.26
C GLY A 117 -7.39 1.78 -38.00
N GLY A 118 -6.30 2.44 -37.63
CA GLY A 118 -6.26 3.88 -37.47
C GLY A 118 -5.25 4.27 -36.40
N SER A 119 -4.21 4.98 -36.82
CA SER A 119 -3.35 5.79 -35.97
C SER A 119 -4.20 6.63 -35.00
N TRP A 120 -3.96 6.53 -33.69
CA TRP A 120 -4.51 7.47 -32.72
C TRP A 120 -3.40 7.96 -31.79
N TRP A 121 -2.69 8.98 -32.27
CA TRP A 121 -2.22 10.05 -31.40
C TRP A 121 -3.42 10.69 -30.70
N TRP A 122 -3.38 10.85 -29.39
CA TRP A 122 -4.10 11.95 -28.75
C TRP A 122 -3.19 12.61 -27.73
N SER A 123 -2.71 13.79 -28.14
CA SER A 123 -2.30 14.84 -27.24
C SER A 123 -3.55 15.64 -26.85
N SER A 124 -3.57 16.03 -25.57
CA SER A 124 -4.16 17.23 -24.96
C SER A 124 -5.68 17.47 -25.00
N THR A 125 -6.27 17.73 -23.82
CA THR A 125 -6.67 19.09 -23.37
C THR A 125 -7.75 19.06 -22.28
N VAL A 126 -7.40 19.69 -21.15
CA VAL A 126 -8.17 20.47 -20.18
C VAL A 126 -9.70 20.47 -20.32
N ARG A 127 -10.39 20.10 -19.22
CA ARG A 127 -11.77 20.56 -18.94
C ARG A 127 -11.71 21.67 -17.90
N ALA A 128 -11.98 22.89 -18.36
CA ALA A 128 -12.27 24.03 -17.51
C ALA A 128 -13.60 23.81 -16.77
N THR A 129 -13.61 23.99 -15.46
CA THR A 129 -14.83 24.24 -14.70
C THR A 129 -14.78 25.67 -14.17
N ARG A 130 -15.67 26.50 -14.74
CA ARG A 130 -16.07 27.82 -14.26
C ARG A 130 -16.38 27.78 -12.76
N PHE A 131 -15.76 28.67 -11.98
CA PHE A 131 -16.34 29.22 -10.76
C PHE A 131 -16.46 30.74 -10.92
N PRO A 132 -17.57 31.37 -10.49
CA PRO A 132 -17.77 32.82 -10.59
C PRO A 132 -16.91 33.60 -9.59
N PRO A 133 -16.59 34.87 -9.87
CA PRO A 133 -15.76 35.71 -9.00
C PRO A 133 -16.54 36.20 -7.79
N TRP A 134 -15.91 36.18 -6.61
CA TRP A 134 -16.33 36.96 -5.46
C TRP A 134 -15.43 38.19 -5.34
N ARG A 135 -15.99 39.35 -5.68
CA ARG A 135 -16.00 40.57 -4.88
C ARG A 135 -17.35 41.24 -5.06
#